data_AF-A0A516W8L6-F1
#
_entry.id   AF-A0A516W8L6-F1
#
_cell.length_a   1.000
_cell.length_b   1.000
_cell.length_c   1.000
_cell.angle_alpha   90.00
_cell.angle_beta   90.00
_cell.angle_gamma   90.00
#
_symmetry.space_group_name_H-M   'P 1'
#
loop_
_entity.id
_entity.type
_entity.pdbx_description
1 polymer ?
#
loop_
_entity_poly.entity_id
_entity_poly.type
_entity_poly.pdbx_seq_one_letter_code
_entity_poly.pdbx_strand_id
1 'polypeptide(L)'
;MNKQNISESNVSQPASSRLQIERRSIPYVINGKSNTCEQSEFIVDGQPLSTVFGFAGSRPWFGMTFLDSVKTARENQLQGFLGLCVPFNQFGSGRFVLYRCHCGSDYCGVISCELNVEGDRVCWRDIRYETDPEEAEDTDDDDDRISHVISDLYFDLAQYRASVNDFIAALDSGDGASTT
;
A
#
# COMPACT_ATOMS: atom_id res chain seq x y z
N MET A 1 53.13 19.54 -3.48
CA MET A 1 51.77 19.86 -2.99
C MET A 1 50.85 18.74 -3.43
N ASN A 2 50.58 17.80 -2.53
CA ASN A 2 49.73 16.63 -2.79
C ASN A 2 48.26 17.05 -2.78
N LYS A 3 47.56 16.73 -3.86
CA LYS A 3 46.09 16.77 -3.92
C LYS A 3 45.57 15.59 -3.08
N GLN A 4 44.84 15.89 -2.02
CA GLN A 4 44.14 14.89 -1.23
C GLN A 4 42.95 14.39 -2.05
N ASN A 5 42.98 13.10 -2.41
CA ASN A 5 41.80 12.37 -2.85
C ASN A 5 40.92 12.15 -1.62
N ILE A 6 39.80 12.87 -1.56
CA ILE A 6 38.73 12.58 -0.61
C ILE A 6 38.02 11.34 -1.17
N SER A 7 38.18 10.22 -0.47
CA SER A 7 37.45 8.98 -0.74
C SER A 7 35.96 9.25 -0.56
N GLU A 8 35.18 9.05 -1.62
CA GLU A 8 33.73 8.94 -1.54
C GLU A 8 33.40 7.84 -0.51
N SER A 9 32.74 8.25 0.56
CA SER A 9 32.19 7.37 1.57
C SER A 9 31.26 6.36 0.89
N ASN A 10 31.61 5.07 0.94
CA ASN A 10 30.73 3.95 0.62
C ASN A 10 29.54 3.96 1.59
N VAL A 11 28.53 4.77 1.30
CA VAL A 11 27.21 4.62 1.91
C VAL A 11 26.58 3.40 1.26
N SER A 12 26.51 2.29 1.99
CA SER A 12 25.80 1.10 1.54
C SER A 12 24.37 1.49 1.18
N GLN A 13 23.98 1.27 -0.07
CA GLN A 13 22.59 1.48 -0.48
C GLN A 13 21.67 0.60 0.37
N PRO A 14 20.49 1.09 0.80
CA PRO A 14 19.55 0.28 1.56
C PRO A 14 19.14 -0.95 0.76
N ALA A 15 18.91 -2.06 1.48
CA ALA A 15 18.50 -3.32 0.90
C ALA A 15 17.13 -3.20 0.21
N SER A 16 16.96 -3.87 -0.92
CA SER A 16 15.68 -3.93 -1.61
C SER A 16 14.80 -5.03 -1.02
N SER A 17 13.59 -4.64 -0.63
CA SER A 17 12.48 -5.54 -0.34
C SER A 17 11.88 -6.12 -1.62
N ARG A 18 11.18 -7.25 -1.46
CA ARG A 18 10.41 -7.91 -2.51
C ARG A 18 8.93 -7.61 -2.34
N LEU A 19 8.30 -7.06 -3.37
CA LEU A 19 6.85 -6.88 -3.44
C LEU A 19 6.19 -8.14 -4.01
N GLN A 20 5.08 -8.58 -3.43
CA GLN A 20 4.12 -9.46 -4.09
C GLN A 20 2.71 -8.89 -3.87
N ILE A 21 1.80 -9.21 -4.78
CA ILE A 21 0.41 -8.79 -4.71
C ILE A 21 -0.46 -10.02 -4.84
N GLU A 22 -1.36 -10.21 -3.90
CA GLU A 22 -2.21 -11.40 -3.84
C GLU A 22 -3.68 -11.01 -3.70
N ARG A 23 -4.56 -11.87 -4.20
CA ARG A 23 -5.98 -11.85 -3.87
C ARG A 23 -6.18 -12.76 -2.67
N ARG A 24 -6.77 -12.26 -1.59
CA ARG A 24 -6.98 -13.03 -0.37
C ARG A 24 -8.45 -13.15 -0.04
N SER A 25 -8.86 -14.37 0.28
CA SER A 25 -10.14 -14.65 0.93
C SER A 25 -10.00 -14.42 2.43
N ILE A 26 -10.67 -13.39 2.93
CA ILE A 26 -10.57 -12.93 4.30
C ILE A 26 -11.87 -13.27 5.04
N PRO A 27 -11.81 -14.14 6.07
CA PRO A 27 -12.99 -14.46 6.86
C PRO A 27 -13.35 -13.29 7.78
N TYR A 28 -14.65 -13.06 7.98
CA TYR A 28 -15.16 -12.08 8.93
C TYR A 28 -16.52 -12.51 9.50
N VAL A 29 -16.94 -11.88 10.60
CA VAL A 29 -18.20 -12.19 11.28
C VAL A 29 -19.09 -10.95 11.35
N ILE A 30 -20.33 -11.06 10.88
CA ILE A 30 -21.38 -10.04 11.07
C ILE A 30 -22.56 -10.70 11.76
N ASN A 31 -23.03 -10.13 12.87
CA ASN A 31 -24.20 -10.62 13.60
C ASN A 31 -24.13 -12.13 13.91
N GLY A 32 -22.93 -12.61 14.29
CA GLY A 32 -22.66 -14.02 14.61
C GLY A 32 -22.58 -14.96 13.39
N LYS A 33 -22.67 -14.46 12.16
CA LYS A 33 -22.54 -15.26 10.93
C LYS A 33 -21.15 -15.12 10.32
N SER A 34 -20.52 -16.25 10.02
CA SER A 34 -19.26 -16.29 9.27
C SER A 34 -19.50 -15.98 7.79
N ASN A 35 -18.69 -15.08 7.25
CA ASN A 35 -18.67 -14.67 5.86
C ASN A 35 -17.22 -14.61 5.37
N THR A 36 -17.03 -14.41 4.06
CA THR A 36 -15.73 -14.13 3.45
C THR A 36 -15.83 -12.92 2.54
N CYS A 37 -14.75 -12.15 2.45
CA CYS A 37 -14.57 -11.13 1.42
C CYS A 37 -13.28 -11.38 0.66
N GLU A 38 -13.24 -10.95 -0.60
CA GLU A 38 -12.04 -11.01 -1.42
C GLU A 38 -11.43 -9.62 -1.51
N GLN A 39 -10.22 -9.45 -1.01
CA GLN A 39 -9.48 -8.18 -1.06
C GLN A 39 -8.07 -8.44 -1.56
N SER A 40 -7.52 -7.47 -2.29
CA SER A 40 -6.12 -7.49 -2.70
C SER A 40 -5.22 -7.09 -1.52
N GLU A 41 -4.00 -7.61 -1.53
CA GLU A 41 -3.04 -7.43 -0.43
C GLU A 41 -1.62 -7.20 -0.98
N PHE A 42 -0.91 -6.24 -0.38
CA PHE A 42 0.53 -6.07 -0.60
C PHE A 42 1.31 -6.91 0.40
N ILE A 43 2.10 -7.85 -0.11
CA ILE A 43 3.03 -8.68 0.66
C ILE A 43 4.43 -8.13 0.45
N VAL A 44 5.08 -7.70 1.53
CA VAL A 44 6.46 -7.18 1.50
C VAL A 44 7.35 -8.15 2.25
N ASP A 45 8.37 -8.70 1.59
CA ASP A 45 9.29 -9.67 2.17
C ASP A 45 8.59 -10.88 2.81
N GLY A 46 7.46 -11.29 2.22
CA GLY A 46 6.63 -12.40 2.69
C GLY A 46 5.64 -12.03 3.80
N GLN A 47 5.61 -10.77 4.25
CA GLN A 47 4.70 -10.30 5.28
C GLN A 47 3.56 -9.44 4.69
N PRO A 48 2.28 -9.79 4.92
CA PRO A 48 1.16 -8.93 4.53
C PRO A 48 1.20 -7.61 5.30
N LEU A 49 1.12 -6.48 4.60
CA LEU A 49 1.08 -5.17 5.26
C LEU A 49 -0.16 -5.03 6.16
N SER A 50 -1.28 -5.68 5.83
CA SER A 50 -2.44 -5.69 6.72
C SER A 50 -2.20 -6.35 8.07
N THR A 51 -1.23 -7.26 8.18
CA THR A 51 -0.81 -7.84 9.46
C THR A 51 0.04 -6.84 10.24
N VAL A 52 0.93 -6.12 9.55
CA VAL A 52 1.77 -5.07 10.16
C VAL A 52 0.91 -3.97 10.77
N PHE A 53 -0.14 -3.55 10.06
CA PHE A 53 -1.07 -2.52 10.51
C PHE A 53 -2.32 -3.07 11.24
N GLY A 54 -2.36 -4.37 11.57
CA GLY A 54 -3.39 -4.92 12.46
C GLY A 54 -4.84 -4.85 11.94
N PHE A 55 -5.10 -5.03 10.63
CA PHE A 55 -6.45 -4.84 10.06
C PHE A 55 -7.49 -5.89 10.50
N ALA A 56 -7.11 -6.96 11.19
CA ALA A 56 -7.99 -8.11 11.48
C ALA A 56 -9.35 -7.70 12.10
N GLY A 57 -9.37 -6.72 13.00
CA GLY A 57 -10.59 -6.21 13.63
C GLY A 57 -11.43 -5.28 12.73
N SER A 58 -10.85 -4.77 11.64
CA SER A 58 -11.47 -3.78 10.76
C SER A 58 -11.94 -4.38 9.43
N ARG A 59 -11.63 -5.66 9.14
CA ARG A 59 -12.08 -6.37 7.94
C ARG A 59 -13.55 -6.77 8.05
N PRO A 60 -14.36 -6.69 6.98
CA PRO A 60 -14.05 -6.20 5.63
C PRO A 60 -14.10 -4.68 5.43
N TRP A 61 -14.52 -3.90 6.43
CA TRP A 61 -14.81 -2.47 6.30
C TRP A 61 -13.59 -1.62 5.93
N PHE A 62 -12.38 -2.09 6.25
CA PHE A 62 -11.12 -1.46 5.91
C PHE A 62 -10.16 -2.43 5.22
N GLY A 63 -9.20 -1.88 4.45
CA GLY A 63 -8.10 -2.63 3.86
C GLY A 63 -8.28 -2.96 2.38
N MET A 64 -9.18 -2.25 1.69
CA MET A 64 -9.28 -2.35 0.22
C MET A 64 -8.15 -1.57 -0.43
N THR A 65 -7.57 -2.12 -1.50
CA THR A 65 -6.59 -1.40 -2.33
C THR A 65 -7.27 -0.82 -3.58
N PHE A 66 -6.54 0.01 -4.33
CA PHE A 66 -7.02 0.49 -5.63
C PHE A 66 -7.28 -0.65 -6.63
N LEU A 67 -6.66 -1.83 -6.44
CA LEU A 67 -6.84 -2.99 -7.32
C LEU A 67 -8.23 -3.62 -7.16
N ASP A 68 -8.90 -3.39 -6.02
CA ASP A 68 -10.28 -3.81 -5.76
C ASP A 68 -11.31 -2.87 -6.42
N SER A 69 -10.88 -1.76 -7.00
CA SER A 69 -11.75 -0.79 -7.65
C SER A 69 -12.16 -1.22 -9.06
N VAL A 70 -13.23 -0.60 -9.57
CA VAL A 70 -13.64 -0.73 -10.98
C VAL A 70 -12.51 -0.34 -11.93
N LYS A 71 -12.47 -0.97 -13.10
CA LYS A 71 -11.33 -0.92 -14.04
C LYS A 71 -10.82 0.50 -14.31
N THR A 72 -11.70 1.45 -14.64
CA THR A 72 -11.30 2.83 -14.95
C THR A 72 -10.66 3.55 -13.76
N ALA A 73 -11.20 3.38 -12.54
CA ALA A 73 -10.62 3.97 -11.35
C ALA A 73 -9.26 3.33 -11.02
N ARG A 74 -9.16 2.01 -11.20
CA ARG A 74 -7.92 1.25 -11.04
C ARG A 74 -6.83 1.70 -12.01
N GLU A 75 -7.15 1.93 -13.29
CA GLU A 75 -6.18 2.38 -14.30
C GLU A 75 -5.55 3.73 -13.96
N ASN A 76 -6.35 4.68 -13.46
CA ASN A 76 -5.84 5.98 -13.03
C ASN A 76 -4.90 5.86 -11.83
N GLN A 77 -5.29 5.08 -10.82
CA GLN A 77 -4.46 4.84 -9.63
C GLN A 77 -3.20 4.04 -9.99
N LEU A 78 -3.27 3.13 -10.95
CA LEU A 78 -2.13 2.36 -11.43
C LEU A 78 -1.01 3.26 -11.98
N GLN A 79 -1.35 4.34 -12.70
CA GLN A 79 -0.33 5.28 -13.19
C GLN A 79 0.44 5.92 -12.03
N GLY A 80 -0.26 6.30 -10.96
CA GLY A 80 0.37 6.80 -9.72
C GLY A 80 1.22 5.73 -9.03
N PHE A 81 0.72 4.50 -8.95
CA PHE A 81 1.42 3.38 -8.32
C PHE A 81 2.70 2.97 -9.06
N LEU A 82 2.77 3.23 -10.37
CA LEU A 82 3.95 3.01 -11.22
C LEU A 82 4.89 4.23 -11.28
N GLY A 83 4.57 5.32 -10.57
CA GLY A 83 5.33 6.57 -10.55
C GLY A 83 5.29 7.35 -11.87
N LEU A 84 4.25 7.15 -12.69
CA LEU A 84 4.09 7.82 -13.99
C LEU A 84 3.36 9.17 -13.87
N CYS A 85 2.66 9.39 -12.75
CA CYS A 85 2.07 10.67 -12.37
C CYS A 85 2.08 10.82 -10.84
N VAL A 86 1.81 12.04 -10.38
CA VAL A 86 1.60 12.30 -8.94
C VAL A 86 0.30 11.61 -8.51
N PRO A 87 0.32 10.77 -7.46
CA PRO A 87 -0.89 10.15 -6.93
C PRO A 87 -1.94 11.17 -6.53
N PHE A 88 -3.20 10.83 -6.78
CA PHE A 88 -4.35 11.59 -6.30
C PHE A 88 -5.02 10.85 -5.14
N ASN A 89 -5.24 11.57 -4.04
CA ASN A 89 -6.13 11.21 -2.94
C ASN A 89 -7.01 12.42 -2.58
N GLN A 90 -8.10 12.20 -1.84
CA GLN A 90 -9.05 13.27 -1.51
C GLN A 90 -8.49 14.31 -0.55
N PHE A 91 -7.43 13.99 0.19
CA PHE A 91 -6.68 14.93 1.02
C PHE A 91 -5.84 15.92 0.18
N GLY A 92 -5.59 15.61 -1.09
CA GLY A 92 -4.71 16.42 -1.95
C GLY A 92 -3.24 16.39 -1.53
N SER A 93 -2.82 15.40 -0.73
CA SER A 93 -1.46 15.34 -0.16
C SER A 93 -0.41 14.81 -1.15
N GLY A 94 -0.83 14.31 -2.31
CA GLY A 94 0.05 13.68 -3.29
C GLY A 94 0.58 12.32 -2.89
N ARG A 95 0.09 11.77 -1.75
CA ARG A 95 0.46 10.46 -1.23
C ARG A 95 -0.33 9.37 -1.93
N PHE A 96 0.30 8.24 -2.18
CA PHE A 96 -0.37 7.07 -2.75
C PHE A 96 -1.14 6.33 -1.66
N VAL A 97 -2.43 6.06 -1.89
CA VAL A 97 -3.28 5.29 -0.96
C VAL A 97 -3.08 3.80 -1.20
N LEU A 98 -2.44 3.13 -0.25
CA LEU A 98 -2.26 1.67 -0.26
C LEU A 98 -3.54 0.96 0.17
N TYR A 99 -4.15 1.43 1.25
CA TYR A 99 -5.37 0.84 1.82
C TYR A 99 -6.38 1.91 2.19
N ARG A 100 -7.66 1.62 1.95
CA ARG A 100 -8.78 2.50 2.29
C ARG A 100 -9.98 1.74 2.84
N CYS A 101 -10.94 2.50 3.36
CA CYS A 101 -12.26 2.03 3.74
C CYS A 101 -13.07 1.55 2.53
N HIS A 102 -13.97 0.58 2.75
CA HIS A 102 -14.87 0.01 1.75
C HIS A 102 -15.84 1.01 1.12
N CYS A 103 -16.09 2.16 1.77
CA CYS A 103 -16.94 3.22 1.22
C CYS A 103 -16.26 3.96 0.05
N GLY A 104 -14.94 3.78 -0.13
CA GLY A 104 -14.15 4.43 -1.17
C GLY A 104 -13.69 5.85 -0.82
N SER A 105 -14.15 6.41 0.31
CA SER A 105 -13.74 7.73 0.81
C SER A 105 -12.41 7.64 1.57
N ASP A 106 -11.45 8.48 1.20
CA ASP A 106 -10.18 8.63 1.91
C ASP A 106 -10.38 9.28 3.28
N TYR A 107 -11.43 10.10 3.46
CA TYR A 107 -11.77 10.73 4.74
C TYR A 107 -12.17 9.75 5.84
N CYS A 108 -12.49 8.49 5.51
CA CYS A 108 -12.68 7.45 6.54
C CYS A 108 -11.35 6.88 7.07
N GLY A 109 -10.24 7.54 6.75
CA GLY A 109 -8.89 7.07 6.98
C GLY A 109 -8.34 6.22 5.85
N VAL A 110 -7.04 6.35 5.63
CA VAL A 110 -6.27 5.54 4.68
C VAL A 110 -4.92 5.16 5.27
N ILE A 111 -4.33 4.09 4.76
CA ILE A 111 -2.88 3.90 4.85
C ILE A 111 -2.28 4.41 3.54
N SER A 112 -1.39 5.39 3.63
CA SER A 112 -0.77 6.02 2.48
C SER A 112 0.74 6.15 2.63
N CYS A 113 1.43 6.34 1.51
CA CYS A 113 2.88 6.57 1.47
C CYS A 113 3.24 7.67 0.47
N GLU A 114 4.43 8.26 0.65
CA GLU A 114 5.11 8.98 -0.42
C GLU A 114 5.73 7.95 -1.38
N LEU A 115 5.36 8.01 -2.65
CA LEU A 115 5.84 7.09 -3.67
C LEU A 115 6.83 7.79 -4.60
N ASN A 116 8.07 7.32 -4.59
CA ASN A 116 9.15 7.88 -5.39
C ASN A 116 9.76 6.80 -6.29
N VAL A 117 10.01 7.13 -7.56
CA VAL A 117 10.76 6.27 -8.48
C VAL A 117 12.06 6.96 -8.83
N GLU A 118 13.19 6.34 -8.46
CA GLU A 118 14.53 6.89 -8.62
C GLU A 118 15.43 5.86 -9.30
N GLY A 119 15.75 6.08 -10.58
CA GLY A 119 16.58 5.16 -11.36
C GLY A 119 15.94 3.77 -11.48
N ASP A 120 16.58 2.77 -10.90
CA ASP A 120 16.15 1.37 -10.89
C ASP A 120 15.40 0.98 -9.61
N ARG A 121 14.93 1.95 -8.82
CA ARG A 121 14.25 1.70 -7.54
C ARG A 121 12.91 2.41 -7.41
N VAL A 122 12.03 1.80 -6.64
CA VAL A 122 10.81 2.42 -6.09
C VAL A 122 11.00 2.55 -4.58
N CYS A 123 10.64 3.69 -4.01
CA CYS A 123 10.60 3.89 -2.57
C CYS A 123 9.16 4.20 -2.15
N TRP A 124 8.66 3.46 -1.16
CA TRP A 124 7.49 3.84 -0.37
C TRP A 124 8.00 4.41 0.95
N ARG A 125 7.89 5.72 1.10
CA ARG A 125 8.33 6.45 2.29
C ARG A 125 7.16 6.82 3.18
N ASP A 126 7.44 6.86 4.48
CA ASP A 126 6.55 7.35 5.52
C ASP A 126 5.18 6.66 5.45
N ILE A 127 5.16 5.34 5.40
CA ILE A 127 3.90 4.59 5.31
C ILE A 127 3.20 4.69 6.66
N ARG A 128 2.04 5.32 6.68
CA ARG A 128 1.29 5.58 7.92
C ARG A 128 -0.20 5.77 7.64
N TYR A 129 -0.96 5.86 8.73
CA TYR A 129 -2.34 6.30 8.69
C TYR A 129 -2.44 7.80 8.39
N GLU A 130 -3.35 8.15 7.48
CA GLU A 130 -3.72 9.51 7.10
C GLU A 130 -5.24 9.63 7.24
N THR A 131 -5.69 10.64 7.96
CA THR A 131 -7.11 10.96 8.18
C THR A 131 -7.32 12.46 8.08
N ASP A 132 -8.58 12.90 8.09
CA ASP A 132 -8.92 14.32 8.14
C ASP A 132 -8.31 14.97 9.39
N PRO A 133 -7.53 16.05 9.25
CA PRO A 133 -6.99 16.78 10.40
C PRO A 133 -8.06 17.21 11.41
N GLU A 134 -9.29 17.50 10.96
CA GLU A 134 -10.40 17.88 11.84
C GLU A 134 -10.89 16.68 12.68
N GLU A 135 -10.81 15.45 12.15
CA GLU A 135 -11.12 14.23 12.89
C GLU A 135 -9.97 13.79 13.83
N ALA A 136 -8.74 14.23 13.57
CA ALA A 136 -7.58 13.89 14.39
C ALA A 136 -7.61 14.56 15.78
N GLU A 137 -8.35 15.66 15.95
CA GLU A 137 -8.45 16.40 17.21
C GLU A 137 -9.56 15.87 18.15
N ASP A 138 -10.49 15.04 17.64
CA ASP A 138 -11.68 14.54 18.38
C ASP A 138 -11.56 13.05 18.81
N THR A 139 -10.42 12.40 18.56
CA THR A 139 -10.19 11.03 19.04
C THR A 139 -9.70 11.05 20.49
N ASP A 140 -10.62 10.95 21.44
CA ASP A 140 -10.31 10.45 22.79
C ASP A 140 -9.53 9.13 22.64
N ASP A 141 -8.27 9.14 23.06
CA ASP A 141 -7.24 8.10 23.41
C ASP A 141 -7.46 6.58 23.20
N ASP A 142 -8.58 6.09 22.67
CA ASP A 142 -8.91 4.66 22.49
C ASP A 142 -8.97 4.22 21.01
N ASP A 143 -8.80 5.13 20.03
CA ASP A 143 -8.63 4.72 18.63
C ASP A 143 -7.16 4.38 18.34
N ASP A 144 -6.67 3.32 19.01
CA ASP A 144 -5.38 2.63 18.77
C ASP A 144 -5.21 2.10 17.32
N ARG A 145 -6.15 2.43 16.41
CA ARG A 145 -6.10 2.12 14.99
C ARG A 145 -4.98 2.93 14.33
N ILE A 146 -3.77 2.40 14.52
CA ILE A 146 -2.63 2.48 13.60
C ILE A 146 -1.71 3.69 13.86
N SER A 147 -1.07 3.72 15.02
CA SER A 147 0.12 4.55 15.29
C SER A 147 1.41 4.02 14.63
N HIS A 148 1.32 2.88 13.93
CA HIS A 148 2.46 2.26 13.28
C HIS A 148 2.90 3.07 12.06
N VAL A 149 4.20 3.36 11.98
CA VAL A 149 4.84 4.04 10.86
C VAL A 149 5.96 3.17 10.31
N ILE A 150 5.97 2.93 9.01
CA ILE A 150 7.10 2.30 8.30
C ILE A 150 7.87 3.41 7.60
N SER A 151 9.12 3.64 8.00
CA SER A 151 9.90 4.78 7.52
C SER A 151 10.15 4.72 6.02
N ASP A 152 10.77 3.66 5.50
CA ASP A 152 11.04 3.52 4.07
C ASP A 152 11.03 2.03 3.68
N LEU A 153 10.41 1.70 2.55
CA LEU A 153 10.53 0.43 1.85
C LEU A 153 11.08 0.68 0.46
N TYR A 154 12.22 0.08 0.14
CA TYR A 154 12.85 0.17 -1.17
C TYR A 154 12.59 -1.10 -1.96
N PHE A 155 12.27 -0.97 -3.25
CA PHE A 155 12.04 -2.09 -4.15
C PHE A 155 12.90 -1.93 -5.39
N ASP A 156 13.35 -3.05 -5.95
CA ASP A 156 13.85 -3.07 -7.33
C ASP A 156 12.70 -2.76 -8.30
N LEU A 157 12.91 -1.82 -9.22
CA LEU A 157 11.87 -1.34 -10.13
C LEU A 157 11.39 -2.43 -11.10
N ALA A 158 12.27 -3.30 -11.56
CA ALA A 158 11.90 -4.38 -12.47
C ALA A 158 11.04 -5.43 -11.75
N GLN A 159 11.45 -5.82 -10.54
CA GLN A 159 10.70 -6.73 -9.68
C GLN A 159 9.33 -6.16 -9.31
N TYR A 160 9.29 -4.89 -8.90
CA TYR A 160 8.06 -4.17 -8.56
C TYR A 160 7.07 -4.18 -9.73
N ARG A 161 7.52 -3.77 -10.92
CA ARG A 161 6.68 -3.76 -12.13
C ARG A 161 6.21 -5.14 -12.54
N ALA A 162 7.06 -6.15 -12.43
CA ALA A 162 6.68 -7.53 -12.71
C ALA A 162 5.52 -7.97 -11.81
N SER A 163 5.63 -7.77 -10.49
CA SER A 163 4.57 -8.16 -9.55
C SER A 163 3.25 -7.42 -9.78
N VAL A 164 3.28 -6.15 -10.17
CA VAL A 164 2.08 -5.40 -10.55
C VAL A 164 1.45 -5.96 -11.83
N ASN A 165 2.26 -6.17 -12.86
CA ASN A 165 1.77 -6.65 -14.15
C ASN A 165 1.23 -8.08 -14.07
N ASP A 166 1.91 -8.97 -13.34
CA ASP A 166 1.48 -10.36 -13.12
C ASP A 166 0.10 -10.39 -12.44
N PHE A 167 -0.10 -9.56 -11.42
CA PHE A 167 -1.38 -9.48 -10.71
C PHE A 167 -2.50 -8.92 -11.59
N ILE A 168 -2.24 -7.85 -12.37
CA ILE A 168 -3.23 -7.28 -13.30
C ILE A 168 -3.62 -8.30 -14.37
N ALA A 169 -2.65 -9.02 -14.93
CA ALA A 169 -2.92 -10.07 -15.91
C ALA A 169 -3.78 -11.20 -15.32
N ALA A 170 -3.54 -11.59 -14.08
CA ALA A 170 -4.37 -12.57 -13.36
C ALA A 170 -5.80 -12.07 -13.09
N LEU A 171 -5.97 -10.76 -12.80
CA LEU A 171 -7.30 -10.15 -12.66
C LEU A 171 -8.08 -10.14 -13.97
N ASP A 172 -7.42 -9.77 -15.09
CA ASP A 172 -8.08 -9.64 -16.39
C ASP A 172 -8.39 -10.99 -17.05
N SER A 173 -7.64 -12.05 -16.72
CA SER A 173 -7.91 -13.42 -17.17
C SER A 173 -9.04 -14.12 -16.39
N GLY A 174 -9.50 -13.56 -15.27
CA GLY A 174 -10.48 -14.19 -14.39
C GLY A 174 -9.91 -15.29 -13.49
N ASP A 175 -8.61 -15.58 -13.60
CA ASP A 175 -7.91 -16.58 -12.78
C ASP A 175 -7.67 -16.10 -11.33
N GLY A 176 -7.84 -14.80 -11.06
CA GLY A 176 -7.83 -14.23 -9.70
C GLY A 176 -9.00 -14.65 -8.81
N ALA A 177 -9.91 -15.51 -9.28
CA ALA A 177 -11.08 -15.98 -8.56
C ALA A 177 -11.14 -17.52 -8.48
N SER A 178 -10.06 -18.20 -8.10
CA SER A 178 -10.13 -19.54 -7.48
C SER A 178 -8.75 -20.12 -7.18
N THR A 179 -8.42 -20.22 -5.90
CA THR A 179 -7.81 -21.43 -5.37
C THR A 179 -8.50 -21.73 -4.04
N THR A 180 -9.27 -22.81 -4.08
CA THR A 180 -9.93 -23.60 -3.02
C THR A 180 -9.50 -23.35 -1.58
#